data_AF-A0A935ARR5-F1
#
_entry.id   AF-A0A935ARR5-F1
#
_cell.length_a   1.000
_cell.length_b   1.000
_cell.length_c   1.000
_cell.angle_alpha   90.00
_cell.angle_beta   90.00
_cell.angle_gamma   90.00
#
_symmetry.space_group_name_H-M   'P 1'
#
loop_
_entity.id
_entity.type
_entity.pdbx_description
1 polymer ?
#
loop_
_entity_poly.entity_id
_entity_poly.type
_entity_poly.pdbx_seq_one_letter_code
_entity_poly.pdbx_strand_id
1 'polypeptide(L)'
;MRQLTYILLFVSFQIFAQDRTFLSIDSLPKNGILLKDGWEYKQGDNLTWANIDNKDAGWKKIDPTKEIYNLPEIYDDKIKWLRLDFQITKKLPKALGMAVTQAGASQIYLNGKLIHEFGHFDTDPSKVKAFDPLQNLIYLPADSIGNYRLSVRYTLQPNIRYTDIFGLTKNHFFKAILFDLIPTQHAQMNFRVYFKGIDVFILGLMFILFFIHLAFYLFQKKNKLFLLFTAYLLCTTILRAFKIIGQNQNYVEDRYYTLNIANWLLSVVVIFVATIF
;
A
#
# COMPACT_ATOMS: atom_id res chain seq x y z
N MET A 1 17.60 -12.69 -64.95
CA MET A 1 16.90 -12.86 -63.65
C MET A 1 17.86 -13.24 -62.51
N ARG A 2 18.93 -12.45 -62.28
CA ARG A 2 19.94 -12.77 -61.25
C ARG A 2 20.43 -11.55 -60.46
N GLN A 3 19.98 -10.36 -60.84
CA GLN A 3 20.32 -9.09 -60.18
C GLN A 3 19.20 -8.50 -59.32
N LEU A 4 17.95 -9.01 -59.44
CA LEU A 4 16.86 -8.59 -58.54
C LEU A 4 16.92 -9.25 -57.16
N THR A 5 17.68 -10.34 -57.00
CA THR A 5 17.75 -11.09 -55.73
C THR A 5 18.64 -10.42 -54.67
N TYR A 6 19.46 -9.44 -55.06
CA TYR A 6 20.38 -8.76 -54.13
C TYR A 6 19.79 -7.49 -53.48
N ILE A 7 18.68 -6.95 -54.00
CA ILE A 7 18.06 -5.73 -53.46
C ILE A 7 17.15 -6.03 -52.24
N LEU A 8 16.72 -7.30 -52.07
CA LEU A 8 15.84 -7.69 -50.96
C LEU A 8 16.55 -8.06 -49.65
N LEU A 9 17.88 -8.06 -49.61
CA LEU A 9 18.67 -8.33 -48.40
C LEU A 9 19.10 -7.07 -47.64
N PHE A 10 18.75 -5.89 -48.15
CA PHE A 10 19.07 -4.59 -47.53
C PHE A 10 17.90 -3.96 -46.76
N VAL A 11 16.85 -4.74 -46.44
CA VAL A 11 15.91 -4.37 -45.37
C VAL A 11 16.61 -4.65 -44.06
N SER A 12 17.52 -3.74 -43.71
CA SER A 12 18.12 -3.61 -42.40
C SER A 12 17.02 -3.70 -41.34
N PHE A 13 17.06 -4.77 -40.55
CA PHE A 13 16.43 -4.82 -39.24
C PHE A 13 16.95 -3.62 -38.44
N GLN A 14 16.22 -2.51 -38.48
CA GLN A 14 16.28 -1.49 -37.44
C GLN A 14 15.70 -2.16 -36.20
N ILE A 15 16.55 -2.92 -35.49
CA ILE A 15 16.27 -3.33 -34.13
C ILE A 15 16.18 -2.01 -33.37
N PHE A 16 14.96 -1.55 -33.11
CA PHE A 16 14.71 -0.51 -32.12
C PHE A 16 15.18 -1.08 -30.78
N ALA A 17 16.45 -0.85 -30.45
CA ALA A 17 16.88 -0.89 -29.07
C ALA A 17 16.07 0.22 -28.38
N GLN A 18 15.04 -0.16 -27.63
CA GLN A 18 14.37 0.78 -26.75
C GLN A 18 15.41 1.27 -25.75
N ASP A 19 15.83 2.53 -25.89
CA ASP A 19 16.66 3.18 -24.88
C ASP A 19 15.90 3.12 -23.56
N ARG A 20 16.45 2.38 -22.60
CA ARG A 20 15.89 2.29 -21.25
C ARG A 20 16.10 3.63 -20.58
N THR A 21 15.01 4.32 -20.29
CA THR A 21 15.06 5.52 -19.46
C THR A 21 15.18 5.10 -18.00
N PHE A 22 16.36 5.31 -17.41
CA PHE A 22 16.59 5.06 -15.99
C PHE A 22 16.17 6.26 -15.15
N LEU A 23 15.49 6.01 -14.04
CA LEU A 23 15.36 7.00 -12.98
C LEU A 23 16.71 7.16 -12.27
N SER A 24 17.37 8.31 -12.43
CA SER A 24 18.66 8.57 -11.78
C SER A 24 18.47 8.99 -10.31
N ILE A 25 19.19 8.32 -9.41
CA ILE A 25 19.25 8.59 -7.98
C ILE A 25 20.69 8.94 -7.63
N ASP A 26 20.91 10.19 -7.23
CA ASP A 26 22.24 10.71 -6.88
C ASP A 26 22.35 11.10 -5.40
N SER A 27 21.22 11.26 -4.72
CA SER A 27 21.11 11.72 -3.34
C SER A 27 19.77 11.27 -2.74
N LEU A 28 19.68 11.21 -1.41
CA LEU A 28 18.43 10.89 -0.69
C LEU A 28 17.97 12.12 0.10
N PRO A 29 16.90 12.81 -0.34
CA PRO A 29 16.31 13.91 0.41
C PRO A 29 15.66 13.41 1.71
N LYS A 30 15.51 14.30 2.71
CA LYS A 30 14.89 13.96 4.00
C LYS A 30 13.46 13.42 3.87
N ASN A 31 12.71 13.93 2.90
CA ASN A 31 11.32 13.51 2.65
C ASN A 31 11.22 12.24 1.78
N GLY A 32 12.36 11.66 1.40
CA GLY A 32 12.42 10.49 0.53
C GLY A 32 12.15 10.78 -0.93
N ILE A 33 12.32 9.75 -1.76
CA ILE A 33 12.06 9.79 -3.21
C ILE A 33 10.86 8.91 -3.50
N LEU A 34 9.76 9.51 -3.93
CA LEU A 34 8.60 8.76 -4.41
C LEU A 34 8.93 8.13 -5.78
N LEU A 35 8.85 6.81 -5.86
CA LEU A 35 9.02 6.06 -7.11
C LEU A 35 7.70 6.08 -7.89
N LYS A 36 7.39 7.21 -8.52
CA LYS A 36 6.15 7.38 -9.30
C LYS A 36 6.33 7.12 -10.79
N ASP A 37 7.43 7.57 -11.35
CA ASP A 37 7.64 7.61 -12.80
C ASP A 37 8.46 6.42 -13.29
N GLY A 38 8.32 6.08 -14.57
CA GLY A 38 9.10 5.02 -15.23
C GLY A 38 8.58 3.60 -15.01
N TRP A 39 7.48 3.42 -14.30
CA TRP A 39 6.86 2.11 -14.10
C TRP A 39 6.18 1.57 -15.35
N GLU A 40 6.38 0.28 -15.56
CA GLU A 40 5.68 -0.47 -16.57
C GLU A 40 5.04 -1.71 -15.94
N TYR A 41 3.92 -2.17 -16.51
CA TYR A 41 3.23 -3.37 -16.06
C TYR A 41 2.93 -4.32 -17.21
N LYS A 42 2.82 -5.60 -16.83
CA LYS A 42 2.42 -6.69 -17.73
C LYS A 42 1.66 -7.75 -16.92
N GLN A 43 0.55 -8.23 -17.47
CA GLN A 43 -0.18 -9.36 -16.90
C GLN A 43 0.42 -10.68 -17.36
N GLY A 44 0.44 -11.67 -16.48
CA GLY A 44 1.03 -12.98 -16.69
C GLY A 44 2.02 -13.32 -15.59
N ASP A 45 2.64 -14.49 -15.69
CA ASP A 45 3.50 -14.98 -14.63
C ASP A 45 4.77 -15.63 -15.16
N ASN A 46 5.83 -14.83 -15.27
CA ASN A 46 7.13 -15.31 -15.73
C ASN A 46 8.24 -14.69 -14.88
N LEU A 47 8.89 -15.52 -14.05
CA LEU A 47 9.96 -15.10 -13.15
C LEU A 47 11.16 -14.46 -13.87
N THR A 48 11.40 -14.79 -15.13
CA THR A 48 12.51 -14.19 -15.91
C THR A 48 12.33 -12.68 -16.13
N TRP A 49 11.11 -12.15 -15.97
CA TRP A 49 10.83 -10.71 -16.07
C TRP A 49 11.47 -9.89 -14.96
N ALA A 50 11.82 -10.51 -13.82
CA ALA A 50 12.51 -9.85 -12.73
C ALA A 50 13.98 -9.50 -13.04
N ASN A 51 14.60 -10.21 -13.99
CA ASN A 51 16.02 -10.08 -14.31
C ASN A 51 16.31 -8.76 -15.02
N ILE A 52 17.41 -8.09 -14.67
CA ILE A 52 17.81 -6.81 -15.28
C ILE A 52 18.09 -6.94 -16.79
N ASP A 53 18.58 -8.10 -17.23
CA ASP A 53 18.90 -8.34 -18.65
C ASP A 53 17.68 -8.69 -19.51
N ASN A 54 16.51 -8.88 -18.89
CA ASN A 54 15.30 -9.18 -19.63
C ASN A 54 14.88 -8.00 -20.52
N LYS A 55 14.73 -8.24 -21.82
CA LYS A 55 14.32 -7.25 -22.84
C LYS A 55 12.92 -7.52 -23.39
N ASP A 56 12.10 -8.24 -22.64
CA ASP A 56 10.77 -8.60 -23.09
C ASP A 56 9.91 -7.36 -23.37
N ALA A 57 9.17 -7.42 -24.47
CA ALA A 57 8.36 -6.33 -25.00
C ALA A 57 6.89 -6.45 -24.53
N GLY A 58 6.06 -5.49 -24.94
CA GLY A 58 4.62 -5.49 -24.65
C GLY A 58 4.25 -5.09 -23.23
N TRP A 59 5.17 -4.44 -22.52
CA TRP A 59 4.89 -3.79 -21.24
C TRP A 59 4.16 -2.47 -21.50
N LYS A 60 3.18 -2.16 -20.63
CA LYS A 60 2.39 -0.93 -20.71
C LYS A 60 2.84 0.01 -19.60
N LYS A 61 2.92 1.31 -19.87
CA LYS A 61 3.20 2.30 -18.81
C LYS A 61 2.05 2.34 -17.80
N ILE A 62 2.36 2.49 -16.53
CA ILE A 62 1.36 2.64 -15.46
C ILE A 62 1.85 3.61 -14.40
N ASP A 63 0.92 4.29 -13.73
CA ASP A 63 1.20 4.98 -12.47
C ASP A 63 0.70 4.08 -11.33
N PRO A 64 1.59 3.34 -10.64
CA PRO A 64 1.18 2.39 -9.62
C PRO A 64 0.80 3.09 -8.30
N THR A 65 1.00 4.41 -8.20
CA THR A 65 0.56 5.21 -7.04
C THR A 65 -0.94 5.52 -7.10
N LYS A 66 -1.66 5.11 -8.14
CA LYS A 66 -3.11 5.20 -8.18
C LYS A 66 -3.76 4.13 -7.31
N GLU A 67 -4.95 4.44 -6.82
CA GLU A 67 -5.79 3.48 -6.11
C GLU A 67 -6.33 2.43 -7.08
N ILE A 68 -6.42 1.18 -6.63
CA ILE A 68 -6.86 0.03 -7.44
C ILE A 68 -8.23 0.27 -8.07
N TYR A 69 -9.15 0.93 -7.33
CA TYR A 69 -10.48 1.31 -7.84
C TYR A 69 -10.42 2.18 -9.11
N ASN A 70 -9.36 2.99 -9.26
CA ASN A 70 -9.16 3.89 -10.40
C ASN A 70 -8.38 3.23 -11.56
N LEU A 71 -8.10 1.92 -11.45
CA LEU A 71 -7.34 1.14 -12.43
C LEU A 71 -8.12 -0.14 -12.81
N PRO A 72 -9.24 -0.03 -13.56
CA PRO A 72 -10.07 -1.17 -13.91
C PRO A 72 -9.30 -2.28 -14.66
N GLU A 73 -8.25 -1.93 -15.39
CA GLU A 73 -7.40 -2.86 -16.14
C GLU A 73 -6.56 -3.81 -15.27
N ILE A 74 -6.45 -3.56 -13.96
CA ILE A 74 -5.78 -4.47 -13.01
C ILE A 74 -6.75 -5.11 -12.00
N TYR A 75 -8.04 -4.78 -12.08
CA TYR A 75 -9.07 -5.22 -11.12
C TYR A 75 -9.50 -6.66 -11.40
N ASP A 76 -8.57 -7.59 -11.31
CA ASP A 76 -8.80 -9.04 -11.31
C ASP A 76 -7.78 -9.75 -10.41
N ASP A 77 -7.92 -11.06 -10.24
CA ASP A 77 -7.06 -11.91 -9.40
C ASP A 77 -5.86 -12.50 -10.16
N LYS A 78 -5.64 -12.11 -11.42
CA LYS A 78 -4.51 -12.61 -12.21
C LYS A 78 -3.20 -12.01 -11.73
N ILE A 79 -2.11 -12.75 -11.89
CA ILE A 79 -0.78 -12.24 -11.57
C ILE A 79 -0.42 -11.11 -12.54
N LYS A 80 0.09 -10.01 -11.97
CA LYS A 80 0.68 -8.88 -12.68
C LYS A 80 2.13 -8.73 -12.26
N TRP A 81 2.93 -8.22 -13.17
CA TRP A 81 4.27 -7.75 -12.89
C TRP A 81 4.33 -6.26 -13.09
N LEU A 82 4.96 -5.57 -12.14
CA LEU A 82 5.45 -4.22 -12.31
C LEU A 82 6.97 -4.24 -12.42
N ARG A 83 7.54 -3.38 -13.24
CA ARG A 83 8.99 -3.17 -13.31
C ARG A 83 9.34 -1.69 -13.34
N LEU A 84 10.45 -1.36 -12.70
CA LEU A 84 11.06 -0.04 -12.71
C LEU A 84 12.58 -0.21 -12.83
N ASP A 85 13.15 0.42 -13.85
CA ASP A 85 14.59 0.52 -14.03
C ASP A 85 15.08 1.85 -13.46
N PHE A 86 16.03 1.80 -12.53
CA PHE A 86 16.63 2.97 -11.90
C PHE A 86 18.15 2.83 -11.83
N GLN A 87 18.83 3.96 -11.68
CA GLN A 87 20.28 4.01 -11.63
C GLN A 87 20.73 4.78 -10.41
N ILE A 88 21.69 4.22 -9.68
CA ILE A 88 22.40 4.92 -8.61
C ILE A 88 23.67 5.49 -9.23
N THR A 89 23.73 6.82 -9.35
CA THR A 89 24.84 7.51 -10.04
C THR A 89 25.98 7.86 -9.09
N LYS A 90 25.70 7.92 -7.78
CA LYS A 90 26.68 8.21 -6.73
C LYS A 90 26.50 7.23 -5.58
N LYS A 91 27.61 6.83 -4.95
CA LYS A 91 27.57 5.95 -3.78
C LYS A 91 26.76 6.64 -2.68
N LEU A 92 25.66 6.00 -2.28
CA LEU A 92 24.82 6.53 -1.22
C LEU A 92 25.55 6.35 0.12
N PRO A 93 25.58 7.37 1.00
CA PRO A 93 26.30 7.29 2.27
C PRO A 93 25.65 6.35 3.29
N LYS A 94 24.45 5.84 3.00
CA LYS A 94 23.57 5.18 3.97
C LYS A 94 22.75 4.08 3.29
N ALA A 95 22.32 3.10 4.08
CA ALA A 95 21.52 1.98 3.62
C ALA A 95 20.17 2.47 3.07
N LEU A 96 19.81 1.99 1.89
CA LEU A 96 18.57 2.37 1.23
C LEU A 96 17.39 1.59 1.82
N GLY A 97 16.41 2.31 2.33
CA GLY A 97 15.14 1.77 2.79
C GLY A 97 14.03 2.06 1.77
N MET A 98 13.11 1.14 1.60
CA MET A 98 11.91 1.32 0.77
C MET A 98 10.67 1.15 1.63
N ALA A 99 9.91 2.24 1.80
CA ALA A 99 8.60 2.22 2.44
C ALA A 99 7.54 1.89 1.39
N VAL A 100 6.72 0.87 1.64
CA VAL A 100 5.71 0.39 0.68
C VAL A 100 4.29 0.60 1.22
N THR A 101 3.38 1.01 0.34
CA THR A 101 1.92 1.00 0.57
C THR A 101 1.26 0.32 -0.61
N GLN A 102 0.43 -0.68 -0.35
CA GLN A 102 -0.29 -1.44 -1.37
C GLN A 102 -1.51 -2.12 -0.76
N ALA A 103 -2.38 -2.68 -1.59
CA ALA A 103 -3.51 -3.49 -1.13
C ALA A 103 -3.57 -4.90 -1.76
N GLY A 104 -2.45 -5.45 -2.25
CA GLY A 104 -2.37 -6.80 -2.79
C GLY A 104 -1.40 -7.69 -2.01
N ALA A 105 -1.21 -8.92 -2.51
CA ALA A 105 -0.07 -9.74 -2.14
C ALA A 105 1.06 -9.49 -3.16
N SER A 106 2.30 -9.40 -2.69
CA SER A 106 3.41 -9.08 -3.59
C SER A 106 4.71 -9.75 -3.21
N GLN A 107 5.46 -10.18 -4.21
CA GLN A 107 6.86 -10.56 -4.11
C GLN A 107 7.72 -9.47 -4.79
N ILE A 108 8.69 -8.94 -4.07
CA ILE A 108 9.55 -7.85 -4.52
C ILE A 108 10.93 -8.41 -4.85
N TYR A 109 11.38 -8.13 -6.06
CA TYR A 109 12.65 -8.58 -6.61
C TYR A 109 13.54 -7.39 -6.94
N LEU A 110 14.84 -7.54 -6.68
CA LEU A 110 15.88 -6.64 -7.18
C LEU A 110 16.84 -7.43 -8.06
N ASN A 111 16.98 -7.03 -9.32
CA ASN A 111 17.84 -7.69 -10.30
C ASN A 111 17.60 -9.22 -10.38
N GLY A 112 16.34 -9.65 -10.32
CA GLY A 112 15.97 -11.07 -10.35
C GLY A 112 15.96 -11.79 -9.01
N LYS A 113 16.56 -11.22 -7.95
CA LYS A 113 16.60 -11.82 -6.62
C LYS A 113 15.41 -11.36 -5.77
N LEU A 114 14.66 -12.30 -5.19
CA LEU A 114 13.62 -12.00 -4.22
C LEU A 114 14.24 -11.34 -2.98
N ILE A 115 13.77 -10.15 -2.61
CA ILE A 115 14.23 -9.41 -1.43
C ILE A 115 13.17 -9.32 -0.34
N HIS A 116 11.89 -9.42 -0.70
CA HIS A 116 10.79 -9.35 0.27
C HIS A 116 9.50 -9.95 -0.28
N GLU A 117 8.63 -10.41 0.62
CA GLU A 117 7.24 -10.79 0.32
C GLU A 117 6.31 -10.09 1.31
N PHE A 118 5.21 -9.54 0.79
CA PHE A 118 4.15 -8.92 1.58
C PHE A 118 2.85 -9.70 1.39
N GLY A 119 2.23 -10.08 2.50
CA GLY A 119 1.05 -10.92 2.51
C GLY A 119 1.40 -12.38 2.25
N HIS A 120 0.42 -13.14 1.77
CA HIS A 120 0.67 -14.49 1.28
C HIS A 120 0.48 -14.51 -0.23
N PHE A 121 1.58 -14.61 -0.96
CA PHE A 121 1.54 -14.73 -2.41
C PHE A 121 1.41 -16.20 -2.82
N ASP A 122 0.47 -16.52 -3.70
CA ASP A 122 0.31 -17.85 -4.29
C ASP A 122 -0.16 -17.72 -5.75
N THR A 123 0.14 -18.75 -6.56
CA THR A 123 -0.40 -18.89 -7.92
C THR A 123 -1.86 -19.34 -7.93
N ASP A 124 -2.31 -19.97 -6.84
CA ASP A 124 -3.71 -20.29 -6.57
C ASP A 124 -4.40 -19.07 -5.93
N PRO A 125 -5.32 -18.39 -6.64
CA PRO A 125 -5.99 -17.19 -6.13
C PRO A 125 -6.70 -17.39 -4.79
N SER A 126 -7.18 -18.61 -4.49
CA SER A 126 -7.92 -18.89 -3.25
C SER A 126 -7.04 -18.81 -1.99
N LYS A 127 -5.72 -18.93 -2.15
CA LYS A 127 -4.75 -18.87 -1.05
C LYS A 127 -4.16 -17.48 -0.86
N VAL A 128 -4.32 -16.59 -1.84
CA VAL A 128 -3.76 -15.24 -1.78
C VAL A 128 -4.30 -14.48 -0.58
N LYS A 129 -3.41 -13.87 0.22
CA LYS A 129 -3.80 -12.92 1.27
C LYS A 129 -3.15 -11.57 1.04
N ALA A 130 -3.98 -10.56 0.79
CA ALA A 130 -3.55 -9.20 0.53
C ALA A 130 -3.08 -8.50 1.82
N PHE A 131 -2.01 -7.72 1.71
CA PHE A 131 -1.35 -7.10 2.85
C PHE A 131 -0.86 -5.70 2.51
N ASP A 132 -1.29 -4.74 3.32
CA ASP A 132 -0.79 -3.38 3.30
C ASP A 132 0.33 -3.21 4.33
N PRO A 133 1.57 -2.94 3.90
CA PRO A 133 2.68 -2.73 4.82
C PRO A 133 2.56 -1.44 5.65
N LEU A 134 1.62 -0.55 5.34
CA LEU A 134 1.41 0.72 6.05
C LEU A 134 2.71 1.55 6.14
N GLN A 135 3.45 1.61 5.03
CA GLN A 135 4.75 2.30 4.91
C GLN A 135 5.87 1.72 5.80
N ASN A 136 5.75 0.47 6.29
CA ASN A 136 6.87 -0.21 6.91
C ASN A 136 8.06 -0.25 5.94
N LEU A 137 9.24 0.13 6.43
CA LEU A 137 10.47 0.10 5.64
C LEU A 137 11.00 -1.32 5.50
N ILE A 138 11.42 -1.65 4.29
CA ILE A 138 12.26 -2.82 4.01
C ILE A 138 13.61 -2.35 3.48
N TYR A 139 14.66 -3.13 3.72
CA TYR A 139 15.96 -2.86 3.15
C TYR A 139 15.94 -3.14 1.64
N LEU A 140 16.46 -2.20 0.84
CA LEU A 140 16.65 -2.34 -0.59
C LEU A 140 18.16 -2.46 -0.86
N PRO A 141 18.67 -3.64 -1.26
CA PRO A 141 20.11 -3.88 -1.42
C PRO A 141 20.67 -3.27 -2.72
N ALA A 142 20.56 -1.95 -2.84
CA ALA A 142 21.09 -1.13 -3.91
C ALA A 142 22.03 -0.07 -3.33
N ASP A 143 23.13 -0.50 -2.70
CA ASP A 143 24.04 0.40 -1.99
C ASP A 143 25.26 0.82 -2.83
N SER A 144 25.44 0.23 -4.02
CA SER A 144 26.52 0.54 -4.95
C SER A 144 26.04 1.33 -6.17
N ILE A 145 26.98 2.06 -6.79
CA ILE A 145 26.75 2.71 -8.08
C ILE A 145 26.45 1.63 -9.12
N GLY A 146 25.39 1.82 -9.89
CA GLY A 146 24.98 0.85 -10.90
C GLY A 146 23.53 1.00 -11.34
N ASN A 147 23.17 0.13 -12.28
CA ASN A 147 21.81 0.01 -12.79
C ASN A 147 21.09 -1.10 -12.04
N TYR A 148 19.83 -0.84 -11.70
CA TYR A 148 18.99 -1.75 -10.95
C TYR A 148 17.62 -1.88 -11.60
N ARG A 149 17.05 -3.07 -11.49
CA ARG A 149 15.67 -3.37 -11.83
C ARG A 149 14.94 -3.77 -10.56
N LEU A 150 14.00 -2.93 -10.15
CA LEU A 150 12.99 -3.29 -9.18
C LEU A 150 11.84 -3.96 -9.92
N SER A 151 11.45 -5.16 -9.50
CA SER A 151 10.30 -5.86 -10.06
C SER A 151 9.36 -6.32 -8.96
N VAL A 152 8.07 -6.21 -9.20
CA VAL A 152 7.04 -6.55 -8.22
C VAL A 152 6.10 -7.53 -8.90
N ARG A 153 6.09 -8.78 -8.43
CA ARG A 153 5.10 -9.78 -8.81
C ARG A 153 3.93 -9.62 -7.85
N TYR A 154 2.75 -9.34 -8.38
CA TYR A 154 1.62 -8.82 -7.62
C TYR A 154 0.33 -9.53 -7.99
N THR A 155 -0.52 -9.78 -7.00
CA THR A 155 -1.89 -10.25 -7.24
C THR A 155 -2.87 -9.69 -6.21
N LEU A 156 -4.14 -9.58 -6.60
CA LEU A 156 -5.23 -9.17 -5.71
C LEU A 156 -5.82 -10.41 -5.05
N GLN A 157 -6.25 -10.26 -3.79
CA GLN A 157 -7.00 -11.29 -3.11
C GLN A 157 -8.44 -11.30 -3.64
N PRO A 158 -8.98 -12.47 -4.04
CA PRO A 158 -10.35 -12.56 -4.50
C PRO A 158 -11.35 -12.27 -3.38
N ASN A 159 -12.59 -11.94 -3.75
CA ASN A 159 -13.72 -11.70 -2.84
C ASN A 159 -13.58 -10.50 -1.91
N ILE A 160 -12.64 -9.57 -2.17
CA ILE A 160 -12.52 -8.30 -1.46
C ILE A 160 -12.87 -7.15 -2.40
N ARG A 161 -13.54 -6.13 -1.85
CA ARG A 161 -13.79 -4.87 -2.56
C ARG A 161 -12.71 -3.85 -2.20
N TYR A 162 -11.90 -3.49 -3.18
CA TYR A 162 -10.89 -2.44 -3.04
C TYR A 162 -11.53 -1.07 -3.25
N THR A 163 -12.21 -0.57 -2.22
CA THR A 163 -12.90 0.73 -2.23
C THR A 163 -11.99 1.88 -1.78
N ASP A 164 -12.51 3.10 -1.85
CA ASP A 164 -11.92 4.35 -1.34
C ASP A 164 -12.40 4.72 0.09
N ILE A 165 -13.33 3.93 0.66
CA ILE A 165 -14.04 4.19 1.93
C ILE A 165 -13.10 4.14 3.16
N PHE A 166 -11.84 3.81 2.94
CA PHE A 166 -10.83 3.54 3.95
C PHE A 166 -10.15 4.77 4.57
N GLY A 167 -10.89 5.85 4.82
CA GLY A 167 -10.42 7.00 5.59
C GLY A 167 -9.00 7.49 5.20
N LEU A 168 -8.02 7.33 6.10
CA LEU A 168 -6.64 7.81 5.92
C LEU A 168 -5.73 6.85 5.12
N THR A 169 -6.17 5.61 4.85
CA THR A 169 -5.37 4.59 4.15
C THR A 169 -6.01 4.28 2.80
N LYS A 170 -5.28 4.58 1.72
CA LYS A 170 -5.75 4.35 0.34
C LYS A 170 -5.26 3.01 -0.18
N ASN A 171 -6.10 2.30 -0.91
CA ASN A 171 -5.76 1.02 -1.55
C ASN A 171 -4.95 1.24 -2.84
N HIS A 172 -3.72 1.73 -2.68
CA HIS A 172 -2.80 1.92 -3.80
C HIS A 172 -2.49 0.58 -4.47
N PHE A 173 -2.28 0.60 -5.79
CA PHE A 173 -1.78 -0.58 -6.49
C PHE A 173 -0.40 -0.97 -5.95
N PHE A 174 0.58 -0.07 -6.10
CA PHE A 174 1.89 -0.19 -5.47
C PHE A 174 2.56 1.19 -5.35
N LYS A 175 2.72 1.69 -4.13
CA LYS A 175 3.42 2.95 -3.86
C LYS A 175 4.69 2.65 -3.07
N ALA A 176 5.84 3.02 -3.64
CA ALA A 176 7.14 2.89 -3.00
C ALA A 176 7.81 4.26 -2.83
N ILE A 177 8.38 4.50 -1.65
CA ILE A 177 9.17 5.69 -1.35
C ILE A 177 10.51 5.25 -0.80
N LEU A 178 11.59 5.77 -1.38
CA LEU A 178 12.95 5.51 -0.93
C LEU A 178 13.36 6.48 0.17
N PHE A 179 13.99 5.95 1.21
CA PHE A 179 14.46 6.69 2.37
C PHE A 179 15.84 6.20 2.80
N ASP A 180 16.45 6.98 3.68
CA ASP A 180 17.52 6.51 4.54
C ASP A 180 16.95 5.56 5.60
N LEU A 181 17.36 4.28 5.57
CA LEU A 181 16.69 3.21 6.30
C LEU A 181 16.63 3.46 7.82
N ILE A 182 17.80 3.68 8.44
CA ILE A 182 17.95 3.68 9.89
C ILE A 182 17.22 4.86 10.57
N PRO A 183 17.52 6.13 10.23
CA PRO A 183 16.86 7.25 10.90
C PRO A 183 15.37 7.32 10.59
N THR A 184 14.93 6.93 9.38
CA THR A 184 13.50 6.89 9.07
C THR A 184 12.80 5.80 9.86
N GLN A 185 13.39 4.61 10.02
CA GLN A 185 12.83 3.56 10.86
C GLN A 185 12.69 4.00 12.32
N HIS A 186 13.71 4.69 12.88
CA HIS A 186 13.61 5.27 14.23
C HIS A 186 12.53 6.35 14.33
N ALA A 187 12.46 7.25 13.35
CA ALA A 187 11.43 8.29 13.30
C ALA A 187 10.01 7.71 13.24
N GLN A 188 9.80 6.67 12.41
CA GLN A 188 8.53 5.96 12.31
C GLN A 188 8.16 5.25 13.62
N MET A 189 9.12 4.62 14.29
CA MET A 189 8.88 3.97 15.58
C MET A 189 8.43 4.98 16.64
N ASN A 190 9.14 6.11 16.75
CA ASN A 190 8.80 7.18 17.70
C ASN A 190 7.44 7.78 17.40
N PHE A 191 7.16 8.07 16.12
CA PHE A 191 5.87 8.58 15.67
C PHE A 191 4.74 7.59 16.02
N ARG A 192 4.93 6.29 15.72
CA ARG A 192 3.93 5.25 15.99
C ARG A 192 3.62 5.14 17.49
N VAL A 193 4.64 5.16 18.35
CA VAL A 193 4.45 5.11 19.81
C VAL A 193 3.66 6.33 20.30
N TYR A 194 4.01 7.53 19.84
CA TYR A 194 3.34 8.76 20.25
C TYR A 194 1.86 8.78 19.82
N PHE A 195 1.57 8.53 18.54
CA PHE A 195 0.20 8.58 18.01
C PHE A 195 -0.69 7.48 18.60
N LYS A 196 -0.18 6.24 18.72
CA LYS A 196 -0.92 5.17 19.39
C LYS A 196 -1.21 5.51 20.86
N GLY A 197 -0.25 6.13 21.55
CA GLY A 197 -0.44 6.59 22.93
C GLY A 197 -1.59 7.60 23.06
N ILE A 198 -1.66 8.58 22.16
CA ILE A 198 -2.76 9.56 22.12
C ILE A 198 -4.10 8.88 21.87
N ASP A 199 -4.19 7.97 20.90
CA ASP A 199 -5.45 7.31 20.59
C ASP A 199 -5.97 6.43 21.74
N VAL A 200 -5.07 5.69 22.40
CA VAL A 200 -5.39 4.90 23.60
C VAL A 200 -5.79 5.80 24.76
N PHE A 201 -5.09 6.92 24.98
CA PHE A 201 -5.42 7.89 26.01
C PHE A 201 -6.83 8.45 25.82
N ILE A 202 -7.17 8.89 24.59
CA ILE A 202 -8.50 9.46 24.33
C ILE A 202 -9.58 8.37 24.44
N LEU A 203 -9.31 7.13 24.01
CA LEU A 203 -10.23 6.01 24.22
C LEU A 203 -10.53 5.81 25.71
N GLY A 204 -9.49 5.84 26.56
CA GLY A 204 -9.64 5.74 28.02
C GLY A 204 -10.45 6.89 28.62
N LEU A 205 -10.24 8.13 28.15
CA LEU A 205 -11.02 9.29 28.57
C LEU A 205 -12.51 9.12 28.23
N MET A 206 -12.83 8.69 27.00
CA MET A 206 -14.22 8.46 26.60
C MET A 206 -14.88 7.34 27.41
N PHE A 207 -14.12 6.30 27.75
CA PHE A 207 -14.59 5.19 28.57
C PHE A 207 -14.91 5.62 30.02
N ILE A 208 -14.08 6.48 30.61
CA ILE A 208 -14.37 7.07 31.94
C ILE A 208 -15.63 7.94 31.87
N LEU A 209 -15.75 8.80 30.85
CA LEU A 209 -16.94 9.63 30.66
C LEU A 209 -18.20 8.78 30.51
N PHE A 210 -18.14 7.66 29.79
CA PHE A 210 -19.25 6.71 29.67
C PHE A 210 -19.74 6.23 31.06
N PHE A 211 -18.83 5.80 31.93
CA PHE A 211 -19.20 5.34 33.28
C PHE A 211 -19.76 6.46 34.16
N ILE A 212 -19.23 7.68 34.06
CA ILE A 212 -19.76 8.83 34.80
C ILE A 212 -21.22 9.11 34.40
N HIS A 213 -21.52 9.13 33.11
CA HIS A 213 -22.88 9.39 32.63
C HIS A 213 -23.82 8.22 32.94
N LEU A 214 -23.33 6.98 32.86
CA LEU A 214 -24.07 5.80 33.30
C LEU A 214 -24.44 5.91 34.79
N ALA A 215 -23.51 6.32 35.65
CA ALA A 215 -23.80 6.54 37.06
C ALA A 215 -24.87 7.62 37.26
N PHE A 216 -24.77 8.77 36.57
CA PHE A 216 -25.80 9.81 36.64
C PHE A 216 -27.19 9.32 36.21
N TYR A 217 -27.26 8.50 35.16
CA TYR A 217 -28.52 7.88 34.76
C TYR A 217 -29.09 6.94 35.86
N LEU A 218 -28.24 6.12 36.49
CA LEU A 218 -28.66 5.21 37.56
C LEU A 218 -29.23 5.96 38.76
N PHE A 219 -28.68 7.13 39.11
CA PHE A 219 -29.18 7.98 40.19
C PHE A 219 -30.38 8.85 39.78
N GLN A 220 -30.45 9.30 38.52
CA GLN A 220 -31.48 10.21 38.02
C GLN A 220 -32.29 9.60 36.87
N LYS A 221 -32.86 8.41 37.09
CA LYS A 221 -33.58 7.63 36.06
C LYS A 221 -34.72 8.38 35.35
N LYS A 222 -35.28 9.43 35.97
CA LYS A 222 -36.32 10.28 35.36
C LYS A 222 -35.78 11.18 34.24
N ASN A 223 -34.50 11.54 34.27
CA ASN A 223 -33.89 12.39 33.25
C ASN A 223 -33.28 11.53 32.13
N LYS A 224 -34.02 11.39 31.03
CA LYS A 224 -33.62 10.59 29.87
C LYS A 224 -32.38 11.13 29.15
N LEU A 225 -31.98 12.39 29.37
CA LEU A 225 -30.75 12.95 28.79
C LEU A 225 -29.50 12.18 29.26
N PHE A 226 -29.46 11.71 30.51
CA PHE A 226 -28.31 10.94 30.97
C PHE A 226 -28.21 9.58 30.26
N LEU A 227 -29.33 8.88 30.05
CA LEU A 227 -29.36 7.64 29.27
C LEU A 227 -28.84 7.86 27.85
N LEU A 228 -29.26 8.98 27.26
CA LEU A 228 -28.86 9.38 25.92
C LEU A 228 -27.34 9.59 25.81
N PHE A 229 -26.77 10.39 26.73
CA PHE A 229 -25.33 10.61 26.80
C PHE A 229 -24.56 9.32 27.05
N THR A 230 -25.08 8.44 27.91
CA THR A 230 -24.50 7.10 28.13
C THR A 230 -24.45 6.29 26.83
N ALA A 231 -25.56 6.20 26.10
CA ALA A 231 -25.61 5.48 24.84
C ALA A 231 -24.66 6.09 23.79
N TYR A 232 -24.64 7.42 23.67
CA TYR A 232 -23.72 8.13 22.79
C TYR A 232 -22.24 7.86 23.13
N LEU A 233 -21.87 7.95 24.41
CA LEU A 233 -20.50 7.72 24.87
C LEU A 233 -20.06 6.26 24.69
N LEU A 234 -20.99 5.30 24.89
CA LEU A 234 -20.72 3.89 24.63
C LEU A 234 -20.45 3.65 23.15
N CYS A 235 -21.37 4.10 22.28
CA CYS A 235 -21.24 3.90 20.84
C CYS A 235 -20.00 4.60 20.28
N THR A 236 -19.66 5.80 20.75
CA THR A 236 -18.43 6.50 20.33
C THR A 236 -17.16 5.82 20.83
N THR A 237 -17.17 5.25 22.03
CA THR A 237 -16.07 4.42 22.56
C THR A 237 -15.86 3.17 21.71
N ILE A 238 -16.94 2.42 21.43
CA ILE A 238 -16.88 1.21 20.59
C ILE A 238 -16.39 1.58 19.18
N LEU A 239 -16.99 2.59 18.55
CA LEU A 239 -16.58 3.11 17.25
C LEU A 239 -15.07 3.39 17.20
N ARG A 240 -14.54 4.08 18.22
CA ARG A 240 -13.13 4.44 18.28
C ARG A 240 -12.23 3.21 18.46
N ALA A 241 -12.64 2.25 19.29
CA ALA A 241 -11.92 0.98 19.42
C ALA A 241 -11.82 0.25 18.07
N PHE A 242 -12.93 0.12 17.32
CA PHE A 242 -12.91 -0.48 15.99
C PHE A 242 -12.03 0.29 15.00
N LYS A 243 -12.04 1.64 15.01
CA LYS A 243 -11.15 2.44 14.17
C LYS A 243 -9.68 2.19 14.49
N ILE A 244 -9.30 2.17 15.78
CA ILE A 244 -7.93 1.90 16.20
C ILE A 244 -7.49 0.50 15.75
N ILE A 245 -8.33 -0.51 15.94
CA ILE A 245 -8.03 -1.89 15.52
C ILE A 245 -7.86 -1.94 14.01
N GLY A 246 -8.83 -1.43 13.25
CA GLY A 246 -8.84 -1.49 11.78
C GLY A 246 -7.67 -0.74 11.14
N GLN A 247 -7.31 0.44 11.65
CA GLN A 247 -6.18 1.22 11.13
C GLN A 247 -4.81 0.57 11.38
N ASN A 248 -4.74 -0.35 12.34
CA ASN A 248 -3.51 -1.08 12.68
C ASN A 248 -3.44 -2.47 12.07
N GLN A 249 -4.48 -2.91 11.34
CA GLN A 249 -4.47 -4.17 10.62
C GLN A 249 -3.75 -4.02 9.28
N ASN A 250 -2.79 -4.91 9.05
CA ASN A 250 -2.07 -4.97 7.78
C ASN A 250 -2.78 -5.83 6.74
N TYR A 251 -3.49 -6.90 7.14
CA TYR A 251 -4.28 -7.68 6.19
C TYR A 251 -5.45 -6.83 5.69
N VAL A 252 -5.58 -6.75 4.37
CA VAL A 252 -6.55 -5.87 3.73
C VAL A 252 -7.98 -6.32 4.01
N GLU A 253 -8.20 -7.63 4.10
CA GLU A 253 -9.49 -8.24 4.43
C GLU A 253 -9.98 -7.85 5.83
N ASP A 254 -9.16 -8.10 6.86
CA ASP A 254 -9.50 -7.78 8.25
C ASP A 254 -9.81 -6.30 8.40
N ARG A 255 -8.97 -5.46 7.77
CA ARG A 255 -9.15 -4.01 7.75
C ARG A 255 -10.45 -3.61 7.05
N TYR A 256 -10.78 -4.24 5.92
CA TYR A 256 -12.05 -4.06 5.21
C TYR A 256 -13.23 -4.26 6.14
N TYR A 257 -13.30 -5.42 6.81
CA TYR A 257 -14.44 -5.71 7.68
C TYR A 257 -14.48 -4.80 8.91
N THR A 258 -13.34 -4.61 9.58
CA THR A 258 -13.27 -3.83 10.82
C THR A 258 -13.65 -2.36 10.60
N LEU A 259 -13.14 -1.73 9.53
CA LEU A 259 -13.45 -0.33 9.24
C LEU A 259 -14.86 -0.12 8.68
N ASN A 260 -15.41 -1.09 7.92
CA ASN A 260 -16.81 -1.03 7.53
C ASN A 260 -17.74 -1.13 8.74
N ILE A 261 -17.47 -2.02 9.69
CA ILE A 261 -18.22 -2.08 10.96
C ILE A 261 -18.16 -0.74 11.70
N ALA A 262 -16.98 -0.11 11.76
CA ALA A 262 -16.84 1.21 12.34
C ALA A 262 -17.71 2.26 11.62
N ASN A 263 -17.73 2.29 10.29
CA ASN A 263 -18.55 3.24 9.53
C ASN A 263 -20.06 3.01 9.72
N TRP A 264 -20.49 1.76 9.84
CA TRP A 264 -21.87 1.41 10.20
C TRP A 264 -22.23 1.92 11.60
N LEU A 265 -21.38 1.70 12.60
CA LEU A 265 -21.57 2.22 13.95
C LEU A 265 -21.64 3.75 13.97
N LEU A 266 -20.80 4.44 13.20
CA LEU A 266 -20.84 5.89 13.06
C LEU A 266 -22.18 6.36 12.49
N SER A 267 -22.70 5.68 11.46
CA SER A 267 -24.00 6.01 10.86
C SER A 267 -25.14 5.90 11.87
N VAL A 268 -25.13 4.84 12.70
CA VAL A 268 -26.10 4.67 13.80
C VAL A 268 -25.98 5.79 14.82
N VAL A 269 -24.76 6.18 15.21
CA VAL A 269 -24.54 7.29 16.15
C VAL A 269 -25.08 8.61 15.59
N VAL A 270 -24.80 8.91 14.32
CA VAL A 270 -25.25 10.15 13.66
C VAL A 270 -26.77 10.21 13.57
N ILE A 271 -27.42 9.12 13.15
CA ILE A 271 -28.89 9.05 13.08
C ILE A 271 -29.49 9.22 14.47
N PHE A 272 -28.93 8.53 15.47
CA PHE A 272 -29.38 8.66 16.85
C PHE A 272 -29.33 10.12 17.31
N VAL A 273 -28.17 10.78 17.18
CA VAL A 273 -27.99 12.21 17.52
C VAL A 273 -28.99 13.10 16.78
N ALA A 274 -29.18 12.88 15.47
CA ALA A 274 -30.09 13.68 14.64
C ALA A 274 -31.58 13.52 15.01
N THR A 275 -31.99 12.38 15.57
CA THR A 275 -33.39 12.15 15.98
C THR A 275 -33.77 12.78 17.33
N ILE A 276 -32.79 13.33 18.06
CA ILE A 276 -32.97 13.86 19.41
C ILE A 276 -33.14 15.38 19.42
N PHE A 277 -32.62 16.06 18.39
CA PHE A 277 -32.78 17.50 18.16
C PHE A 277 -33.89 17.76 17.15
#